data_AF-A0A9E5QS68-F1
#
_entry.id   AF-A0A9E5QS68-F1
#
_cell.length_a   1.000
_cell.length_b   1.000
_cell.length_c   1.000
_cell.angle_alpha   90.00
_cell.angle_beta   90.00
_cell.angle_gamma   90.00
#
_symmetry.space_group_name_H-M   'P 1'
#
loop_
_entity.id
_entity.type
_entity.pdbx_description
1 polymer ?
#
loop_
_entity_poly.entity_id
_entity_poly.type
_entity_poly.pdbx_seq_one_letter_code
_entity_poly.pdbx_strand_id
1 'polypeptide(L)'
;MCIQQSQPGFIKSGKYTFIILPFSLREAALSAREEKNYAKLWEPIALFNAGLGLPKQGHLEYFYRQFEKELNQFVAEFECVPHQVGAIVLINGQVVGIERTPSPTYWHSVWEPLIRACYGALAIEFAQKNRNIQKNALREPLRGTITHIEDLNQALQRAEAAEAEKVREIVRGLLDKPIQMKETNTKEDIKTYQLDAEGFTGQMAQDAGIVYASIFARRQSLCEQIWNSQFEFEI
;
A
#
# COMPACT_ATOMS: atom_id res chain seq x y z
N MET A 1 -15.15 11.02 -10.38
CA MET A 1 -14.83 12.44 -10.11
C MET A 1 -13.82 12.44 -8.99
N CYS A 2 -12.61 12.93 -9.27
CA CYS A 2 -11.45 12.85 -8.36
C CYS A 2 -11.29 14.17 -7.59
N ILE A 3 -10.38 14.20 -6.62
CA ILE A 3 -9.99 15.41 -5.90
C ILE A 3 -9.37 16.41 -6.90
N GLN A 4 -10.05 17.55 -7.11
CA GLN A 4 -9.62 18.66 -7.93
C GLN A 4 -9.59 19.95 -7.10
N GLN A 5 -8.50 20.70 -7.18
CA GLN A 5 -8.29 21.96 -6.47
C GLN A 5 -9.34 23.02 -6.82
N SER A 6 -9.90 23.00 -8.03
CA SER A 6 -10.92 23.94 -8.49
C SER A 6 -12.36 23.59 -8.06
N GLN A 7 -12.59 22.46 -7.40
CA GLN A 7 -13.94 22.00 -7.02
C GLN A 7 -14.12 21.67 -5.52
N PRO A 8 -13.67 22.51 -4.57
CA PRO A 8 -13.97 22.27 -3.17
C PRO A 8 -15.49 22.37 -2.92
N GLY A 9 -16.10 21.31 -2.40
CA GLY A 9 -17.49 21.32 -1.91
C GLY A 9 -18.60 21.22 -2.97
N PHE A 10 -18.28 21.01 -4.24
CA PHE A 10 -19.28 20.89 -5.34
C PHE A 10 -19.56 19.45 -5.78
N ILE A 11 -19.47 18.48 -4.87
CA ILE A 11 -19.80 17.09 -5.17
C ILE A 11 -21.33 16.96 -5.16
N LYS A 12 -21.93 16.84 -6.34
CA LYS A 12 -23.36 16.55 -6.49
C LYS A 12 -23.67 15.15 -5.93
N SER A 13 -24.93 14.85 -5.64
CA SER A 13 -25.33 13.47 -5.39
C SER A 13 -25.19 12.63 -6.67
N GLY A 14 -24.53 11.48 -6.61
CA GLY A 14 -24.31 10.62 -7.78
C GLY A 14 -23.57 9.33 -7.43
N LYS A 15 -23.40 8.46 -8.44
CA LYS A 15 -22.54 7.28 -8.31
C LYS A 15 -21.09 7.71 -8.54
N TYR A 16 -20.29 7.65 -7.49
CA TYR A 16 -18.86 7.94 -7.55
C TYR A 16 -18.07 6.68 -7.23
N THR A 17 -16.98 6.46 -7.97
CA THR A 17 -15.99 5.45 -7.63
C THR A 17 -15.36 5.82 -6.30
N PHE A 18 -15.47 4.93 -5.32
CA PHE A 18 -14.73 5.03 -4.07
C PHE A 18 -13.23 4.81 -4.39
N ILE A 19 -12.38 5.73 -3.94
CA ILE A 19 -10.93 5.64 -4.11
C ILE A 19 -10.26 5.82 -2.75
N ILE A 20 -9.18 5.08 -2.53
CA ILE A 20 -8.28 5.31 -1.41
C ILE A 20 -7.12 6.16 -1.91
N LEU A 21 -6.67 7.11 -1.09
CA LEU A 21 -5.57 7.99 -1.43
C LEU A 21 -4.32 7.19 -1.84
N PRO A 22 -3.58 7.63 -2.87
CA PRO A 22 -2.25 7.11 -3.17
C PRO A 22 -1.39 7.04 -1.91
N PHE A 23 -0.59 5.97 -1.81
CA PHE A 23 0.26 5.72 -0.65
C PHE A 23 1.06 6.95 -0.21
N SER A 24 1.74 7.63 -1.14
CA SER A 24 2.60 8.78 -0.86
C SER A 24 1.88 10.01 -0.31
N LEU A 25 0.54 10.02 -0.33
CA LEU A 25 -0.28 11.08 0.23
C LEU A 25 -0.81 10.75 1.63
N ARG A 26 -0.68 9.49 2.09
CA ARG A 26 -1.29 9.03 3.34
C ARG A 26 -0.70 9.66 4.59
N GLU A 27 0.62 9.85 4.62
CA GLU A 27 1.30 10.51 5.75
C GLU A 27 0.88 11.99 5.87
N ALA A 28 0.80 12.70 4.74
CA ALA A 28 0.29 14.07 4.69
C ALA A 28 -1.18 14.15 5.13
N ALA A 29 -2.01 13.21 4.67
CA ALA A 29 -3.41 13.12 5.07
C ALA A 29 -3.59 12.79 6.55
N LEU A 30 -2.78 11.90 7.10
CA LEU A 30 -2.79 11.57 8.54
C LEU A 30 -2.42 12.78 9.39
N SER A 31 -1.43 13.55 8.95
CA SER A 31 -0.93 14.76 9.64
C SER A 31 -1.96 15.89 9.60
N ALA A 32 -2.59 16.10 8.44
CA ALA A 32 -3.58 17.15 8.23
C ALA A 32 -5.01 16.75 8.63
N ARG A 33 -5.23 15.57 9.23
CA ARG A 33 -6.60 15.02 9.43
C ARG A 33 -7.50 15.94 10.27
N GLU A 34 -6.93 16.63 11.26
CA GLU A 34 -7.65 17.51 12.19
C GLU A 34 -7.90 18.92 11.61
N GLU A 35 -7.26 19.25 10.49
CA GLU A 35 -7.47 20.53 9.82
C GLU A 35 -8.84 20.59 9.13
N LYS A 36 -9.62 21.61 9.47
CA LYS A 36 -10.92 21.90 8.84
C LYS A 36 -10.74 22.78 7.59
N ASN A 37 -9.90 22.34 6.67
CA ASN A 37 -9.62 23.04 5.42
C ASN A 37 -9.71 22.08 4.23
N TYR A 38 -10.51 22.42 3.22
CA TYR A 38 -10.61 21.65 1.98
C TYR A 38 -9.30 21.66 1.16
N ALA A 39 -8.43 22.65 1.39
CA ALA A 39 -7.18 22.86 0.68
C ALA A 39 -6.00 22.02 1.18
N LYS A 40 -6.14 21.37 2.33
CA LYS A 40 -5.02 20.77 3.08
C LYS A 40 -4.20 19.71 2.35
N LEU A 41 -4.76 19.13 1.29
CA LEU A 41 -4.08 18.14 0.45
C LEU A 41 -3.63 18.67 -0.92
N TRP A 42 -3.93 19.91 -1.29
CA TRP A 42 -3.60 20.41 -2.64
C TRP A 42 -2.11 20.48 -2.90
N GLU A 43 -1.31 21.04 -1.98
CA GLU A 43 0.15 21.07 -2.16
C GLU A 43 0.77 19.66 -2.10
N PRO A 44 0.41 18.77 -1.15
CA PRO A 44 0.82 17.37 -1.20
C PRO A 44 0.51 16.67 -2.54
N ILE A 45 -0.69 16.86 -3.08
CA ILE A 45 -1.08 16.30 -4.39
C ILE A 45 -0.27 16.93 -5.53
N ALA A 46 -0.03 18.24 -5.49
CA ALA A 46 0.77 18.93 -6.49
C ALA A 46 2.21 18.43 -6.52
N LEU A 47 2.82 18.20 -5.36
CA LEU A 47 4.16 17.61 -5.23
C LEU A 47 4.20 16.15 -5.67
N PHE A 48 3.17 15.37 -5.35
CA PHE A 48 3.02 14.00 -5.83
C PHE A 48 2.96 13.95 -7.37
N ASN A 49 2.11 14.76 -7.99
CA ASN A 49 1.99 14.86 -9.44
C ASN A 49 3.33 15.28 -10.08
N ALA A 50 3.97 16.33 -9.55
CA ALA A 50 5.25 16.81 -10.07
C ALA A 50 6.34 15.72 -10.00
N GLY A 51 6.37 14.92 -8.93
CA GLY A 51 7.30 13.79 -8.77
C GLY A 51 7.14 12.69 -9.82
N LEU A 52 6.00 12.63 -10.51
CA LEU A 52 5.70 11.70 -11.60
C LEU A 52 5.77 12.35 -12.99
N GLY A 53 6.27 13.60 -13.08
CA GLY A 53 6.35 14.37 -14.33
C GLY A 53 5.02 14.97 -14.79
N LEU A 54 4.01 15.04 -13.92
CA LEU A 54 2.71 15.63 -14.21
C LEU A 54 2.66 17.11 -13.81
N PRO A 55 1.66 17.88 -14.28
CA PRO A 55 1.50 19.28 -13.87
C PRO A 55 1.42 19.42 -12.35
N LYS A 56 2.21 20.36 -11.78
CA LYS A 56 2.25 20.68 -10.35
C LYS A 56 0.95 21.38 -9.91
N GLN A 57 -0.14 20.63 -9.83
CA GLN A 57 -1.47 21.09 -9.40
C GLN A 57 -2.10 20.05 -8.47
N GLY A 58 -2.97 20.51 -7.57
CA GLY A 58 -3.70 19.66 -6.60
C GLY A 58 -4.81 18.80 -7.23
N HIS A 59 -4.58 18.28 -8.44
CA HIS A 59 -5.54 17.54 -9.25
C HIS A 59 -5.11 16.09 -9.33
N LEU A 60 -5.66 15.25 -8.44
CA LEU A 60 -5.28 13.84 -8.40
C LEU A 60 -5.80 13.05 -9.62
N GLU A 61 -6.76 13.63 -10.35
CA GLU A 61 -7.21 13.10 -11.64
C GLU A 61 -6.08 12.95 -12.66
N TYR A 62 -5.09 13.86 -12.67
CA TYR A 62 -4.00 13.80 -13.64
C TYR A 62 -3.22 12.49 -13.53
N PHE A 63 -2.96 12.05 -12.31
CA PHE A 63 -2.35 10.75 -12.04
C PHE A 63 -3.21 9.60 -12.57
N TYR A 64 -4.49 9.54 -12.18
CA TYR A 64 -5.34 8.41 -12.57
C TYR A 64 -5.58 8.32 -14.07
N ARG A 65 -5.66 9.46 -14.79
CA ARG A 65 -5.78 9.47 -16.24
C ARG A 65 -4.48 9.05 -16.92
N GLN A 66 -3.33 9.52 -16.43
CA GLN A 66 -2.05 9.19 -17.02
C GLN A 66 -1.72 7.71 -16.90
N PHE A 67 -1.99 7.11 -15.74
CA PHE A 67 -1.58 5.74 -15.41
C PHE A 67 -2.74 4.75 -15.35
N GLU A 68 -3.86 5.05 -15.99
CA GLU A 68 -5.07 4.20 -15.93
C GLU A 68 -4.77 2.76 -16.35
N LYS A 69 -4.00 2.59 -17.43
CA LYS A 69 -3.65 1.28 -17.98
C LYS A 69 -2.78 0.49 -17.01
N GLU A 70 -1.73 1.10 -16.48
CA GLU A 70 -0.79 0.49 -15.54
C GLU A 70 -1.48 0.09 -14.24
N LEU A 71 -2.37 0.95 -13.73
CA LEU A 71 -3.18 0.67 -12.53
C LEU A 71 -4.14 -0.51 -12.76
N ASN A 72 -4.79 -0.56 -13.92
CA ASN A 72 -5.71 -1.65 -14.27
C ASN A 72 -4.95 -2.97 -14.46
N GLN A 73 -3.77 -2.94 -15.08
CA GLN A 73 -2.92 -4.12 -15.19
C GLN A 73 -2.43 -4.57 -13.80
N PHE A 74 -1.99 -3.64 -12.96
CA PHE A 74 -1.51 -3.96 -11.63
C PHE A 74 -2.56 -4.67 -10.79
N VAL A 75 -3.78 -4.14 -10.71
CA VAL A 75 -4.83 -4.77 -9.88
C VAL A 75 -5.31 -6.12 -10.44
N ALA A 76 -5.23 -6.33 -11.75
CA ALA A 76 -5.63 -7.58 -12.39
C ALA A 76 -4.76 -8.79 -11.99
N GLU A 77 -3.54 -8.54 -11.51
CA GLU A 77 -2.63 -9.57 -11.00
C GLU A 77 -2.99 -10.06 -9.58
N PHE A 78 -3.99 -9.45 -8.93
CA PHE A 78 -4.37 -9.76 -7.56
C PHE A 78 -5.82 -10.19 -7.44
N GLU A 79 -6.02 -11.35 -6.83
CA GLU A 79 -7.34 -11.84 -6.47
C GLU A 79 -7.58 -11.70 -4.96
N CYS A 80 -8.77 -11.27 -4.60
CA CYS A 80 -9.19 -11.21 -3.21
C CYS A 80 -9.48 -12.63 -2.71
N VAL A 81 -8.79 -13.06 -1.66
CA VAL A 81 -8.95 -14.42 -1.12
C VAL A 81 -10.28 -14.54 -0.36
N PRO A 82 -11.04 -15.65 -0.50
CA PRO A 82 -12.26 -15.87 0.26
C PRO A 82 -12.04 -15.71 1.77
N HIS A 83 -12.98 -15.04 2.45
CA HIS A 83 -12.95 -14.76 3.89
C HIS A 83 -11.76 -13.91 4.39
N GLN A 84 -10.99 -13.30 3.50
CA GLN A 84 -9.91 -12.40 3.86
C GLN A 84 -10.46 -11.13 4.55
N VAL A 85 -9.83 -10.72 5.64
CA VAL A 85 -10.18 -9.51 6.42
C VAL A 85 -9.03 -8.50 6.48
N GLY A 86 -7.96 -8.75 5.74
CA GLY A 86 -6.74 -7.95 5.81
C GLY A 86 -5.60 -8.53 4.99
N ALA A 87 -4.54 -7.75 4.86
CA ALA A 87 -3.32 -8.14 4.16
C ALA A 87 -2.10 -7.41 4.72
N ILE A 88 -0.95 -8.06 4.64
CA ILE A 88 0.35 -7.39 4.69
C ILE A 88 0.78 -7.20 3.23
N VAL A 89 1.01 -5.96 2.83
CA VAL A 89 1.35 -5.59 1.46
C VAL A 89 2.86 -5.40 1.37
N LEU A 90 3.47 -6.11 0.43
CA LEU A 90 4.89 -6.03 0.13
C LEU A 90 5.11 -5.45 -1.26
N ILE A 91 6.05 -4.52 -1.39
CA ILE A 91 6.55 -4.04 -2.68
C ILE A 91 8.06 -4.29 -2.70
N ASN A 92 8.52 -5.04 -3.70
CA ASN A 92 9.91 -5.44 -3.85
C ASN A 92 10.51 -6.08 -2.57
N GLY A 93 9.77 -6.98 -1.93
CA GLY A 93 10.21 -7.66 -0.71
C GLY A 93 10.12 -6.84 0.57
N GLN A 94 9.73 -5.57 0.50
CA GLN A 94 9.61 -4.70 1.67
C GLN A 94 8.16 -4.54 2.08
N VAL A 95 7.88 -4.63 3.38
CA VAL A 95 6.55 -4.39 3.91
C VAL A 95 6.25 -2.90 3.85
N VAL A 96 5.25 -2.54 3.06
CA VAL A 96 4.80 -1.16 2.89
C VAL A 96 3.49 -0.89 3.60
N GLY A 97 2.71 -1.93 3.87
CA GLY A 97 1.37 -1.78 4.44
C GLY A 97 0.91 -2.98 5.25
N ILE A 98 0.14 -2.73 6.29
CA ILE A 98 -0.59 -3.72 7.08
C ILE A 98 -2.01 -3.20 7.22
N GLU A 99 -2.94 -3.95 6.66
CA GLU A 99 -4.34 -3.56 6.50
C GLU A 99 -5.23 -4.60 7.14
N ARG A 100 -6.20 -4.15 7.93
CA ARG A 100 -7.22 -4.98 8.57
C ARG A 100 -8.54 -4.24 8.55
N THR A 101 -9.61 -4.94 8.20
CA THR A 101 -10.96 -4.41 8.14
C THR A 101 -11.92 -5.23 9.02
N PRO A 102 -13.13 -4.71 9.30
CA PRO A 102 -14.03 -5.34 10.26
C PRO A 102 -14.61 -6.68 9.80
N SER A 103 -14.69 -6.92 8.49
CA SER A 103 -15.33 -8.10 7.92
C SER A 103 -14.86 -8.40 6.50
N PRO A 104 -15.05 -9.64 6.00
CA PRO A 104 -14.73 -9.98 4.62
C PRO A 104 -15.53 -9.14 3.60
N THR A 105 -16.78 -8.82 3.92
CA THR A 105 -17.61 -7.95 3.06
C THR A 105 -17.01 -6.54 2.95
N TYR A 106 -16.57 -5.98 4.07
CA TYR A 106 -15.89 -4.68 4.05
C TYR A 106 -14.58 -4.77 3.29
N TRP A 107 -13.76 -5.80 3.55
CA TRP A 107 -12.52 -6.05 2.82
C TRP A 107 -12.72 -6.05 1.31
N HIS A 108 -13.70 -6.81 0.83
CA HIS A 108 -14.03 -6.89 -0.59
C HIS A 108 -14.42 -5.53 -1.18
N SER A 109 -15.15 -4.70 -0.42
CA SER A 109 -15.55 -3.35 -0.87
C SER A 109 -14.39 -2.37 -0.99
N VAL A 110 -13.29 -2.58 -0.24
CA VAL A 110 -12.12 -1.70 -0.26
C VAL A 110 -10.93 -2.29 -1.01
N TRP A 111 -10.96 -3.57 -1.36
CA TRP A 111 -9.86 -4.30 -1.98
C TRP A 111 -9.35 -3.61 -3.24
N GLU A 112 -10.22 -3.44 -4.25
CA GLU A 112 -9.82 -2.83 -5.52
C GLU A 112 -9.27 -1.41 -5.32
N PRO A 113 -9.94 -0.47 -4.63
CA PRO A 113 -9.38 0.87 -4.44
C PRO A 113 -8.10 0.87 -3.59
N LEU A 114 -7.93 -0.07 -2.65
CA LEU A 114 -6.71 -0.20 -1.87
C LEU A 114 -5.54 -0.68 -2.73
N ILE A 115 -5.71 -1.79 -3.44
CA ILE A 115 -4.66 -2.39 -4.26
C ILE A 115 -4.37 -1.50 -5.47
N ARG A 116 -5.40 -1.08 -6.21
CA ARG A 116 -5.25 -0.23 -7.40
C ARG A 116 -4.79 1.17 -7.04
N ALA A 117 -5.57 1.92 -6.26
CA ALA A 117 -5.37 3.36 -6.13
C ALA A 117 -4.30 3.73 -5.09
N CYS A 118 -4.16 2.96 -4.01
CA CYS A 118 -3.15 3.21 -2.98
C CYS A 118 -1.81 2.55 -3.32
N TYR A 119 -1.77 1.21 -3.35
CA TYR A 119 -0.51 0.48 -3.52
C TYR A 119 -0.03 0.42 -4.98
N GLY A 120 -0.93 0.42 -5.97
CA GLY A 120 -0.58 0.54 -7.38
C GLY A 120 0.09 1.87 -7.70
N ALA A 121 -0.31 2.97 -7.04
CA ALA A 121 0.38 4.25 -7.16
C ALA A 121 1.81 4.18 -6.64
N LEU A 122 2.03 3.49 -5.51
CA LEU A 122 3.37 3.27 -4.99
C LEU A 122 4.20 2.41 -5.97
N ALA A 123 3.63 1.33 -6.51
CA ALA A 123 4.31 0.49 -7.49
C ALA A 123 4.75 1.27 -8.74
N ILE A 124 3.92 2.20 -9.22
CA ILE A 124 4.27 3.11 -10.33
C ILE A 124 5.42 4.06 -9.93
N GLU A 125 5.35 4.70 -8.76
CA GLU A 125 6.44 5.56 -8.26
C GLU A 125 7.77 4.81 -8.20
N PHE A 126 7.73 3.55 -7.75
CA PHE A 126 8.88 2.66 -7.71
C PHE A 126 9.42 2.35 -9.11
N ALA A 127 8.54 1.96 -10.04
CA ALA A 127 8.93 1.61 -11.40
C ALA A 127 9.55 2.80 -12.16
N GLN A 128 9.05 4.02 -11.93
CA GLN A 128 9.61 5.21 -12.54
C GLN A 128 10.99 5.58 -11.99
N LYS A 129 11.20 5.42 -10.68
CA LYS A 129 12.47 5.78 -10.02
C LYS A 129 13.56 4.73 -10.23
N ASN A 130 13.20 3.45 -10.26
CA ASN A 130 14.13 2.34 -10.44
C ASN A 130 13.96 1.73 -11.83
N ARG A 131 14.57 2.35 -12.85
CA ARG A 131 14.56 1.80 -14.24
C ARG A 131 15.23 0.42 -14.36
N ASN A 132 16.04 0.04 -13.38
CA ASN A 132 16.64 -1.28 -13.22
C ASN A 132 16.01 -2.00 -12.04
N ILE A 133 14.70 -2.30 -12.10
CA ILE A 133 14.07 -3.17 -11.10
C ILE A 133 14.83 -4.50 -11.13
N GLN A 134 15.63 -4.76 -10.10
CA GLN A 134 16.25 -6.06 -9.90
C GLN A 134 15.14 -7.12 -9.76
N LYS A 135 15.46 -8.34 -10.16
CA LYS A 135 14.59 -9.52 -10.05
C LYS A 135 13.97 -9.56 -8.65
N ASN A 136 12.64 -9.66 -8.57
CA ASN A 136 11.91 -9.64 -7.30
C ASN A 136 12.54 -10.63 -6.31
N ALA A 137 13.14 -10.11 -5.23
CA ALA A 137 13.93 -10.89 -4.28
C ALA A 137 13.12 -11.99 -3.56
N LEU A 138 11.79 -11.84 -3.55
CA LEU A 138 10.89 -12.86 -3.01
C LEU A 138 10.66 -14.01 -3.99
N ARG A 139 10.75 -13.78 -5.30
CA ARG A 139 10.42 -14.81 -6.29
C ARG A 139 11.52 -15.86 -6.40
N GLU A 140 11.16 -17.11 -6.19
CA GLU A 140 12.07 -18.23 -6.35
C GLU A 140 12.05 -18.74 -7.80
N PRO A 141 13.20 -18.89 -8.46
CA PRO A 141 13.25 -19.53 -9.76
C PRO A 141 12.84 -20.99 -9.63
N LEU A 142 12.12 -21.52 -10.61
CA LEU A 142 11.86 -22.95 -10.72
C LEU A 142 13.20 -23.68 -10.93
N ARG A 143 13.56 -24.57 -10.00
CA ARG A 143 14.84 -25.32 -10.02
C ARG A 143 14.62 -26.80 -10.31
N GLY A 144 15.56 -27.40 -11.03
CA GLY A 144 15.58 -28.81 -11.39
C GLY A 144 15.37 -29.02 -12.89
N THR A 145 15.62 -30.25 -13.34
CA THR A 145 15.32 -30.65 -14.72
C THR A 145 13.82 -30.92 -14.81
N ILE A 146 13.12 -30.21 -15.69
CA ILE A 146 11.68 -30.35 -15.91
C ILE A 146 11.50 -31.10 -17.22
N THR A 147 11.05 -32.35 -17.14
CA THR A 147 10.78 -33.18 -18.31
C THR A 147 9.30 -33.54 -18.45
N HIS A 148 8.57 -33.56 -17.35
CA HIS A 148 7.14 -33.85 -17.28
C HIS A 148 6.38 -32.80 -16.46
N ILE A 149 5.05 -32.80 -16.55
CA ILE A 149 4.18 -31.86 -15.83
C ILE A 149 4.30 -32.05 -14.31
N GLU A 150 4.50 -33.28 -13.86
CA GLU A 150 4.71 -33.64 -12.46
C GLU A 150 5.99 -32.98 -11.91
N ASP A 151 7.07 -32.93 -12.71
CA ASP A 151 8.32 -32.26 -12.33
C ASP A 151 8.11 -30.76 -12.17
N LEU A 152 7.30 -30.16 -13.05
CA LEU A 152 6.92 -28.74 -12.98
C LEU A 152 6.10 -28.45 -11.72
N ASN A 153 5.10 -29.28 -11.41
CA ASN A 153 4.29 -29.12 -10.20
C ASN A 153 5.15 -29.21 -8.93
N GLN A 154 6.09 -30.16 -8.88
CA GLN A 154 7.03 -30.27 -7.76
C GLN A 154 8.00 -29.09 -7.67
N ALA A 155 8.46 -28.56 -8.81
CA ALA A 155 9.30 -27.37 -8.83
C ALA A 155 8.52 -26.13 -8.35
N LEU A 156 7.26 -26.00 -8.75
CA LEU A 156 6.37 -24.91 -8.34
C LEU A 156 6.08 -24.96 -6.84
N GLN A 157 5.69 -26.12 -6.30
CA GLN A 157 5.43 -26.29 -4.87
C GLN A 157 6.67 -25.97 -4.02
N ARG A 158 7.87 -26.37 -4.47
CA ARG A 158 9.14 -26.05 -3.79
C ARG A 158 9.42 -24.54 -3.81
N ALA A 159 9.20 -23.89 -4.95
CA ALA A 159 9.33 -22.44 -5.05
C ALA A 159 8.34 -21.75 -4.09
N GLU A 160 7.05 -22.05 -4.18
CA GLU A 160 6.00 -21.48 -3.32
C GLU A 160 6.29 -21.67 -1.82
N ALA A 161 6.76 -22.85 -1.42
CA ALA A 161 7.12 -23.12 -0.02
C ALA A 161 8.29 -22.25 0.45
N ALA A 162 9.31 -22.05 -0.39
CA ALA A 162 10.45 -21.19 -0.09
C ALA A 162 10.06 -19.70 -0.07
N GLU A 163 9.23 -19.25 -1.02
CA GLU A 163 8.65 -17.90 -1.01
C GLU A 163 7.84 -17.65 0.28
N ALA A 164 7.04 -18.64 0.70
CA ALA A 164 6.23 -18.55 1.91
C ALA A 164 7.07 -18.52 3.20
N GLU A 165 8.23 -19.18 3.25
CA GLU A 165 9.14 -19.06 4.41
C GLU A 165 9.81 -17.68 4.45
N LYS A 166 10.28 -17.17 3.31
CA LYS A 166 10.82 -15.79 3.23
C LYS A 166 9.81 -14.75 3.74
N VAL A 167 8.55 -14.86 3.32
CA VAL A 167 7.48 -13.98 3.80
C VAL A 167 7.25 -14.15 5.30
N ARG A 168 7.26 -15.38 5.82
CA ARG A 168 7.14 -15.64 7.27
C ARG A 168 8.27 -15.00 8.07
N GLU A 169 9.50 -15.07 7.61
CA GLU A 169 10.65 -14.42 8.25
C GLU A 169 10.48 -12.90 8.31
N ILE A 170 10.06 -12.29 7.19
CA ILE A 170 9.75 -10.85 7.13
C ILE A 170 8.66 -10.47 8.13
N VAL A 171 7.58 -11.26 8.19
CA VAL A 171 6.47 -11.02 9.14
C VAL A 171 6.90 -11.19 10.59
N ARG A 172 7.71 -12.21 10.91
CA ARG A 172 8.28 -12.40 12.26
C ARG A 172 9.08 -11.18 12.69
N GLY A 173 9.90 -10.62 11.81
CA GLY A 173 10.67 -9.39 12.08
C GLY A 173 9.83 -8.15 12.36
N LEU A 174 8.52 -8.15 12.04
CA LEU A 174 7.60 -7.08 12.42
C LEU A 174 7.00 -7.24 13.81
N LEU A 175 6.86 -8.48 14.30
CA LEU A 175 6.18 -8.77 15.56
C LEU A 175 6.94 -8.22 16.77
N ASP A 176 8.27 -8.12 16.67
CA ASP A 176 9.14 -7.68 17.75
C ASP A 176 9.28 -6.14 17.81
N LYS A 177 8.66 -5.41 16.88
CA LYS A 177 8.80 -3.95 16.83
C LYS A 177 7.89 -3.28 17.86
N PRO A 178 8.42 -2.39 18.74
CA PRO A 178 7.59 -1.66 19.68
C PRO A 178 6.67 -0.68 18.92
N ILE A 179 5.39 -0.68 19.29
CA ILE A 179 4.38 0.21 18.73
C ILE A 179 3.95 1.19 19.81
N GLN A 180 4.09 2.48 19.54
CA GLN A 180 3.52 3.54 20.36
C GLN A 180 2.09 3.81 19.88
N MET A 181 1.17 3.88 20.84
CA MET A 181 -0.24 4.12 20.56
C MET A 181 -0.67 5.41 21.26
N LYS A 182 -1.27 6.33 20.50
CA LYS A 182 -1.90 7.53 21.05
C LYS A 182 -3.38 7.46 20.75
N GLU A 183 -4.22 7.41 21.80
CA GLU A 183 -5.66 7.52 21.64
C GLU A 183 -6.00 8.89 21.02
N THR A 184 -6.86 8.87 20.01
CA THR A 184 -7.24 10.06 19.21
C THR A 184 -8.70 10.42 19.41
N ASN A 185 -9.56 9.42 19.58
CA ASN A 185 -10.98 9.62 19.80
C ASN A 185 -11.58 8.36 20.43
N THR A 186 -12.69 8.53 21.14
CA THR A 186 -13.51 7.44 21.64
C THR A 186 -14.96 7.79 21.34
N LYS A 187 -15.67 6.91 20.64
CA LYS A 187 -17.09 7.06 20.32
C LYS A 187 -17.80 5.74 20.59
N GLU A 188 -18.77 5.78 21.50
CA GLU A 188 -19.43 4.57 22.02
C GLU A 188 -18.36 3.61 22.57
N ASP A 189 -18.35 2.36 22.13
CA ASP A 189 -17.38 1.35 22.55
C ASP A 189 -16.13 1.30 21.65
N ILE A 190 -16.06 2.14 20.61
CA ILE A 190 -14.95 2.15 19.65
C ILE A 190 -13.94 3.23 20.02
N LYS A 191 -12.70 2.81 20.26
CA LYS A 191 -11.54 3.67 20.47
C LYS A 191 -10.68 3.73 19.22
N THR A 192 -10.25 4.92 18.83
CA THR A 192 -9.33 5.09 17.70
C THR A 192 -7.96 5.55 18.17
N TYR A 193 -6.92 4.98 17.57
CA TYR A 193 -5.52 5.24 17.90
C TYR A 193 -4.77 5.72 16.67
N GLN A 194 -3.86 6.68 16.87
CA GLN A 194 -2.72 6.86 15.99
C GLN A 194 -1.63 5.91 16.46
N LEU A 195 -1.05 5.18 15.51
CA LEU A 195 0.05 4.25 15.75
C LEU A 195 1.33 4.84 15.18
N ASP A 196 2.41 4.74 15.95
CA ASP A 196 3.75 5.11 15.53
C ASP A 196 4.73 4.02 15.94
N ALA A 197 5.48 3.50 14.97
CA ALA A 197 6.51 2.49 15.16
C ALA A 197 7.73 2.83 14.30
N GLU A 198 8.84 2.15 14.52
CA GLU A 198 10.06 2.40 13.74
C GLU A 198 9.81 2.14 12.25
N GLY A 199 9.82 3.21 11.46
CA GLY A 199 9.57 3.20 10.02
C GLY A 199 8.11 3.04 9.61
N PHE A 200 7.15 3.02 10.54
CA PHE A 200 5.73 2.87 10.26
C PHE A 200 4.88 3.90 11.01
N THR A 201 3.73 4.25 10.43
CA THR A 201 2.71 5.06 11.08
C THR A 201 1.33 4.63 10.59
N GLY A 202 0.27 5.01 11.28
CA GLY A 202 -1.07 4.65 10.83
C GLY A 202 -2.17 4.91 11.83
N GLN A 203 -3.31 4.29 11.57
CA GLN A 203 -4.47 4.36 12.44
C GLN A 203 -5.04 2.99 12.73
N MET A 204 -5.64 2.86 13.91
CA MET A 204 -6.31 1.66 14.35
C MET A 204 -7.62 2.02 15.04
N ALA A 205 -8.64 1.18 14.87
CA ALA A 205 -9.85 1.21 15.66
C ALA A 205 -10.00 -0.10 16.42
N GLN A 206 -10.33 0.01 17.70
CA GLN A 206 -10.44 -1.10 18.63
C GLN A 206 -11.77 -1.02 19.37
N ASP A 207 -12.36 -2.20 19.54
CA ASP A 207 -13.48 -2.48 20.46
C ASP A 207 -13.02 -3.65 21.36
N ALA A 208 -13.73 -4.79 21.40
CA ALA A 208 -13.28 -6.03 22.05
C ALA A 208 -11.98 -6.61 21.44
N GLY A 209 -11.62 -6.18 20.23
CA GLY A 209 -10.35 -6.49 19.56
C GLY A 209 -10.04 -5.47 18.47
N ILE A 210 -9.00 -5.70 17.68
CA ILE A 210 -8.68 -4.83 16.55
C ILE A 210 -9.73 -5.03 15.45
N VAL A 211 -10.54 -3.99 15.22
CA VAL A 211 -11.64 -4.01 14.23
C VAL A 211 -11.16 -3.40 12.90
N TYR A 212 -10.27 -2.43 12.96
CA TYR A 212 -9.65 -1.83 11.78
C TYR A 212 -8.20 -1.47 12.09
N ALA A 213 -7.29 -1.70 11.16
CA ALA A 213 -5.93 -1.20 11.22
C ALA A 213 -5.47 -0.84 9.81
N SER A 214 -4.79 0.29 9.70
CA SER A 214 -4.21 0.75 8.45
C SER A 214 -2.89 1.41 8.76
N ILE A 215 -1.86 0.58 8.77
CA ILE A 215 -0.49 0.91 9.15
C ILE A 215 0.34 0.85 7.87
N PHE A 216 1.13 1.89 7.61
CA PHE A 216 1.90 2.01 6.39
C PHE A 216 3.31 2.52 6.68
N ALA A 217 4.26 2.13 5.83
CA ALA A 217 5.64 2.55 5.97
C ALA A 217 5.75 4.08 5.79
N ARG A 218 6.60 4.73 6.59
CA ARG A 218 6.92 6.14 6.43
C ARG A 218 7.70 6.34 5.14
N ARG A 219 7.42 7.42 4.41
CA ARG A 219 8.04 7.65 3.10
C ARG A 219 9.56 7.74 3.19
N GLN A 220 10.07 8.39 4.23
CA GLN A 220 11.51 8.51 4.48
C GLN A 220 12.17 7.12 4.65
N SER A 221 11.63 6.28 5.53
CA SER A 221 12.16 4.95 5.80
C SER A 221 12.09 4.04 4.58
N LEU A 222 11.02 4.17 3.79
CA LEU A 222 10.87 3.45 2.55
C LEU A 222 11.97 3.87 1.55
N CYS A 223 12.19 5.17 1.36
CA CYS A 223 13.29 5.68 0.53
C CYS A 223 14.67 5.18 0.99
N GLU A 224 14.98 5.24 2.29
CA GLU A 224 16.25 4.76 2.85
C GLU A 224 16.45 3.25 2.65
N GLN A 225 15.42 2.44 2.88
CA GLN A 225 15.51 0.98 2.74
C GLN A 225 15.60 0.54 1.28
N ILE A 226 14.91 1.21 0.36
CA ILE A 226 15.00 0.90 -1.08
C ILE A 226 16.39 1.26 -1.61
N TRP A 227 16.93 2.41 -1.21
CA TRP A 227 18.20 2.91 -1.74
C TRP A 227 19.42 2.26 -1.11
N ASN A 228 19.33 1.79 0.15
CA ASN A 228 20.37 0.99 0.78
C ASN A 228 20.34 -0.49 0.37
N SER A 229 19.29 -0.95 -0.32
CA SER A 229 19.22 -2.31 -0.88
C SER A 229 20.00 -2.50 -2.19
N GLN A 230 20.86 -1.53 -2.55
CA GLN A 230 21.97 -1.79 -3.49
C GLN A 230 22.93 -2.78 -2.83
N PHE A 231 22.62 -4.08 -2.95
CA PHE A 231 23.54 -5.14 -2.56
C PHE A 231 24.89 -4.93 -3.24
N GLU A 232 25.95 -4.91 -2.43
CA GLU A 232 27.34 -4.90 -2.86
C GLU A 232 27.55 -6.04 -3.87
N PHE A 233 28.04 -5.69 -5.05
CA PHE A 233 28.59 -6.67 -5.98
C PHE A 233 29.96 -7.08 -5.45
N GLU A 234 30.09 -8.31 -4.95
CA GLU A 234 31.36 -9.01 -5.04
C GLU A 234 31.53 -9.47 -6.49
N ILE A 235 32.59 -8.98 -7.14
CA ILE A 235 33.06 -9.39 -8.47
C ILE A 235 33.76 -10.74 -8.37
#